data_AF-A0A955DC85-F1
#
_entry.id   AF-A0A955DC85-F1
#
_cell.length_a   1.000
_cell.length_b   1.000
_cell.length_c   1.000
_cell.angle_alpha   90.00
_cell.angle_beta   90.00
_cell.angle_gamma   90.00
#
_symmetry.space_group_name_H-M   'P 1'
#
loop_
_entity.id
_entity.type
_entity.pdbx_description
1 polymer ?
#
loop_
_entity_poly.entity_id
_entity_poly.type
_entity_poly.pdbx_seq_one_letter_code
_entity_poly.pdbx_strand_id
1 'polypeptide(L)'
;MSRPEAVPPPWYRPRNVLVVVFTAVAIAIAAFVVMVMPVYRGEPTIAVDYGRRIEELIVSDPDIDAPAARARFERLDALLVDYEQLYEAVTAELMQASDEHDARPLECERIIFAVDVPDDIDAERRFLARLATSSILADLDAVIAGGPAVRDFSGPDGVHAIFMQELGRARLLAFALAAHMRLSAEAGDYDAAARSFERILGLASAIEQPILISMLVADSIRSLVLSEVAPELIEHTYPEAAARRMLDAMDRFAPRATRIGIEGERLALHDIIQRTFTDDGAGDGHALLDRFAEFLGDWSMTGSEPPRGFAGAALSRFYLASRRETVDVIDSMYEALQVRLAMPLAQRAGLPVQPFGPAALSNRFSLVTGLLPTLQGAADQRDAAASTFAGVRIMVALELHHARHGTWPATLDALVPGILPSLPLDPITAGPFGYRLLANDPDGRPYLLYSLGADGVDDGGRDIDEPSPPNVVTADLVISTVREDRGW
;
A
#
# COMPACT_ATOMS: atom_id res chain seq x y z
N MET A 1 29.46 80.49 31.16
CA MET A 1 30.38 79.43 30.71
C MET A 1 29.60 78.51 29.78
N SER A 2 29.71 78.73 28.46
CA SER A 2 29.14 77.87 27.42
C SER A 2 30.06 76.66 27.22
N ARG A 3 29.51 75.44 27.27
CA ARG A 3 30.24 74.20 26.95
C ARG A 3 30.68 74.23 25.48
N PRO A 4 31.91 73.79 25.14
CA PRO A 4 32.32 73.64 23.75
C PRO A 4 31.49 72.53 23.09
N GLU A 5 30.88 72.86 21.94
CA GLU A 5 30.20 71.89 21.09
C GLU A 5 31.21 70.83 20.62
N ALA A 6 30.94 69.57 20.94
CA ALA A 6 31.75 68.46 20.49
C ALA A 6 31.66 68.37 18.96
N VAL A 7 32.78 68.62 18.27
CA VAL A 7 32.89 68.42 16.82
C VAL A 7 32.68 66.92 16.55
N PRO A 8 31.63 66.53 15.80
CA PRO A 8 31.38 65.13 15.54
C PRO A 8 32.56 64.52 14.76
N PRO A 9 32.91 63.24 15.01
CA PRO A 9 34.01 62.58 14.34
C PRO A 9 33.94 62.72 12.80
N PRO A 10 35.07 62.78 12.09
CA PRO A 10 35.11 63.04 10.64
C PRO A 10 34.34 62.04 9.76
N TRP A 11 33.99 60.87 10.29
CA TRP A 11 33.15 59.87 9.62
C TRP A 11 31.64 60.20 9.66
N TYR A 12 31.20 61.09 10.56
CA TYR A 12 29.79 61.49 10.71
C TYR A 12 29.36 62.63 9.77
N ARG A 13 30.21 63.00 8.79
CA ARG A 13 29.82 63.97 7.76
C ARG A 13 28.73 63.36 6.88
N PRO A 14 27.64 64.08 6.54
CA PRO A 14 26.50 63.54 5.79
C PRO A 14 26.90 62.80 4.51
N ARG A 15 27.91 63.30 3.79
CA ARG A 15 28.49 62.66 2.60
C ARG A 15 29.13 61.30 2.90
N ASN A 16 29.86 61.16 3.99
CA ASN A 16 30.54 59.91 4.35
C ASN A 16 29.54 58.86 4.82
N VAL A 17 28.53 59.27 5.59
CA VAL A 17 27.40 58.42 5.97
C VAL A 17 26.64 57.94 4.72
N LEU A 18 26.38 58.84 3.76
CA LEU A 18 25.72 58.49 2.50
C LEU A 18 26.53 57.46 1.71
N VAL A 19 27.85 57.64 1.58
CA VAL A 19 28.72 56.68 0.88
C VAL A 19 28.74 55.31 1.56
N VAL A 20 28.80 55.26 2.89
CA VAL A 20 28.76 53.99 3.65
C VAL A 20 27.42 53.29 3.45
N VAL A 21 26.31 54.01 3.54
CA VAL A 21 24.96 53.46 3.31
C VAL A 21 24.81 52.95 1.88
N PHE A 22 25.20 53.73 0.87
CA PHE A 22 25.15 53.28 -0.53
C PHE A 22 26.03 52.06 -0.78
N THR A 23 27.22 52.01 -0.19
CA THR A 23 28.13 50.87 -0.34
C THR A 23 27.55 49.63 0.33
N ALA A 24 26.98 49.76 1.54
CA ALA A 24 26.32 48.66 2.23
C ALA A 24 25.10 48.14 1.45
N VAL A 25 24.28 49.03 0.90
CA VAL A 25 23.14 48.68 0.03
C VAL A 25 23.61 48.00 -1.25
N ALA A 26 24.67 48.49 -1.91
CA ALA A 26 25.22 47.87 -3.11
C ALA A 26 25.79 46.48 -2.83
N ILE A 27 26.49 46.28 -1.71
CA ILE A 27 26.97 44.96 -1.28
C ILE A 27 25.80 44.03 -1.00
N ALA A 28 24.75 44.51 -0.32
CA ALA A 28 23.55 43.73 -0.04
C ALA A 28 22.82 43.32 -1.34
N ILE A 29 22.70 44.23 -2.31
CA ILE A 29 22.11 43.95 -3.63
C ILE A 29 22.98 42.94 -4.40
N ALA A 30 24.30 43.11 -4.42
CA ALA A 30 25.20 42.17 -5.10
C ALA A 30 25.14 40.77 -4.45
N ALA A 31 25.14 40.70 -3.12
CA ALA A 31 24.97 39.45 -2.39
C ALA A 31 23.60 38.81 -2.68
N PHE A 32 22.53 39.61 -2.70
CA PHE A 32 21.19 39.15 -3.07
C PHE A 32 21.16 38.59 -4.50
N VAL A 33 21.75 39.29 -5.47
CA VAL A 33 21.83 38.82 -6.87
C VAL A 33 22.63 37.52 -6.98
N VAL A 34 23.78 37.41 -6.30
CA VAL A 34 24.59 36.18 -6.29
C VAL A 34 23.83 35.01 -5.65
N MET A 35 23.03 35.26 -4.61
CA MET A 35 22.21 34.23 -3.96
C MET A 35 20.99 33.81 -4.79
N VAL A 36 20.39 34.75 -5.52
CA VAL A 36 19.10 34.55 -6.22
C VAL A 36 19.28 34.09 -7.66
N MET A 37 20.34 34.53 -8.35
CA MET A 37 20.53 34.20 -9.76
C MET A 37 20.70 32.68 -10.04
N PRO A 38 21.36 31.88 -9.17
CA PRO A 38 21.37 30.42 -9.28
C PRO A 38 19.97 29.79 -9.17
N VAL A 39 19.01 30.44 -8.51
CA VAL A 39 17.61 29.95 -8.41
C VAL A 39 16.89 29.95 -9.75
N TYR A 40 17.28 30.85 -10.65
CA TYR A 40 16.68 30.96 -11.99
C TYR A 40 17.43 30.19 -13.06
N ARG A 41 18.73 29.94 -12.85
CA ARG A 41 19.57 29.20 -13.81
C ARG A 41 19.81 27.75 -13.39
N GLY A 42 19.28 27.37 -12.23
CA GLY A 42 19.39 26.04 -11.70
C GLY A 42 18.61 25.04 -12.57
N GLU A 43 19.29 23.96 -12.94
CA GLU A 43 18.65 22.79 -13.52
C GLU A 43 18.70 21.65 -12.50
N PRO A 44 17.72 20.73 -12.53
CA PRO A 44 17.78 19.54 -11.69
C PRO A 44 18.99 18.68 -12.08
N THR A 45 19.60 18.05 -11.09
CA THR A 45 20.74 17.14 -11.32
C THR A 45 20.26 15.70 -11.14
N ILE A 46 19.89 15.07 -12.26
CA ILE A 46 19.50 13.66 -12.29
C ILE A 46 20.77 12.82 -12.41
N ALA A 47 21.18 12.19 -11.31
CA ALA A 47 22.42 11.43 -11.23
C ALA A 47 22.20 9.95 -10.91
N VAL A 48 21.06 9.62 -10.29
CA VAL A 48 20.77 8.26 -9.80
C VAL A 48 19.50 7.75 -10.46
N ASP A 49 19.57 6.54 -10.99
CA ASP A 49 18.40 5.79 -11.44
C ASP A 49 17.72 5.12 -10.24
N TYR A 50 16.87 5.88 -9.56
CA TYR A 50 16.09 5.38 -8.43
C TYR A 50 15.02 4.37 -8.85
N GLY A 51 14.53 4.44 -10.09
CA GLY A 51 13.61 3.45 -10.63
C GLY A 51 14.23 2.06 -10.65
N ARG A 52 15.45 1.95 -11.17
CA ARG A 52 16.23 0.71 -11.10
C ARG A 52 16.48 0.24 -9.67
N ARG A 53 16.77 1.15 -8.73
CA ARG A 53 16.95 0.78 -7.31
C ARG A 53 15.67 0.22 -6.69
N ILE A 54 14.51 0.73 -7.07
CA ILE A 54 13.21 0.21 -6.65
C ILE A 54 13.00 -1.20 -7.21
N GLU A 55 13.32 -1.44 -8.48
CA GLU A 55 13.26 -2.78 -9.08
C GLU A 55 14.16 -3.79 -8.34
N GLU A 56 15.38 -3.36 -8.00
CA GLU A 56 16.36 -4.15 -7.23
C GLU A 56 15.84 -4.59 -5.85
N LEU A 57 14.84 -3.91 -5.27
CA LEU A 57 14.18 -4.37 -4.04
C LEU A 57 13.42 -5.69 -4.21
N ILE A 58 13.02 -6.04 -5.44
CA ILE A 58 12.41 -7.34 -5.76
C ILE A 58 13.44 -8.28 -6.38
N VAL A 59 14.17 -7.83 -7.40
CA VAL A 59 15.03 -8.72 -8.21
C VAL A 59 16.43 -8.95 -7.64
N SER A 60 16.71 -8.48 -6.42
CA SER A 60 17.98 -8.77 -5.72
C SER A 60 18.11 -10.23 -5.28
N ASP A 61 17.02 -10.98 -5.25
CA ASP A 61 17.06 -12.42 -5.10
C ASP A 61 17.73 -13.05 -6.34
N PRO A 62 18.86 -13.77 -6.19
CA PRO A 62 19.58 -14.36 -7.32
C PRO A 62 18.76 -15.39 -8.12
N ASP A 63 17.67 -15.91 -7.56
CA ASP A 63 16.78 -16.85 -8.25
C ASP A 63 15.76 -16.13 -9.17
N ILE A 64 15.70 -14.79 -9.15
CA ILE A 64 14.80 -13.99 -9.98
C ILE A 64 15.51 -13.48 -11.23
N ASP A 65 15.10 -14.00 -12.39
CA ASP A 65 15.45 -13.42 -13.70
C ASP A 65 14.68 -12.10 -13.92
N ALA A 66 15.38 -10.96 -13.81
CA ALA A 66 14.80 -9.62 -13.93
C ALA A 66 14.15 -9.34 -15.31
N PRO A 67 14.79 -9.62 -16.47
CA PRO A 67 14.10 -9.62 -17.77
C PRO A 67 12.81 -10.43 -17.80
N ALA A 68 12.81 -11.65 -17.26
CA ALA A 68 11.60 -12.48 -17.23
C ALA A 68 10.53 -11.89 -16.30
N ALA A 69 10.92 -11.28 -15.18
CA ALA A 69 10.01 -10.61 -14.25
C ALA A 69 9.31 -9.40 -14.86
N ARG A 70 10.03 -8.60 -15.67
CA ARG A 70 9.45 -7.48 -16.42
C ARG A 70 8.49 -7.95 -17.50
N ALA A 71 8.88 -8.95 -18.29
CA ALA A 71 8.01 -9.55 -19.30
C ALA A 71 6.77 -10.23 -18.68
N ARG A 72 6.79 -10.62 -17.41
CA ARG A 72 5.60 -11.08 -16.67
C ARG A 72 4.70 -9.92 -16.29
N PHE A 73 5.25 -8.78 -15.84
CA PHE A 73 4.45 -7.60 -15.53
C PHE A 73 3.78 -7.01 -16.78
N GLU A 74 4.47 -6.97 -17.93
CA GLU A 74 3.88 -6.54 -19.20
C GLU A 74 2.71 -7.44 -19.62
N ARG A 75 2.84 -8.76 -19.43
CA ARG A 75 1.75 -9.72 -19.67
C ARG A 75 0.58 -9.52 -18.71
N LEU A 76 0.87 -9.20 -17.44
CA LEU A 76 -0.15 -8.84 -16.45
C LEU A 76 -0.91 -7.58 -16.85
N ASP A 77 -0.22 -6.53 -17.30
CA ASP A 77 -0.90 -5.32 -17.73
C ASP A 77 -1.80 -5.58 -18.96
N ALA A 78 -1.28 -6.31 -19.95
CA ALA A 78 -2.05 -6.71 -21.14
C ALA A 78 -3.30 -7.52 -20.79
N LEU A 79 -3.20 -8.53 -19.90
CA LEU A 79 -4.36 -9.35 -19.52
C LEU A 79 -5.41 -8.53 -18.75
N LEU A 80 -4.98 -7.52 -17.99
CA LEU A 80 -5.90 -6.63 -17.26
C LEU A 80 -6.61 -5.67 -18.22
N VAL A 81 -5.96 -5.23 -19.29
CA VAL A 81 -6.62 -4.49 -20.39
C VAL A 81 -7.66 -5.38 -21.09
N ASP A 82 -7.31 -6.62 -21.41
CA ASP A 82 -8.25 -7.56 -22.04
C ASP A 82 -9.46 -7.85 -21.14
N TYR A 83 -9.23 -7.92 -19.82
CA TYR A 83 -10.31 -8.03 -18.83
C TYR A 83 -11.24 -6.82 -18.82
N GLU A 84 -10.69 -5.60 -18.82
CA GLU A 84 -11.48 -4.36 -18.88
C GLU A 84 -12.35 -4.32 -20.14
N GLN A 85 -11.80 -4.68 -21.30
CA GLN A 85 -12.56 -4.75 -22.56
C GLN A 85 -13.67 -5.82 -22.51
N LEU A 86 -13.42 -6.98 -21.91
CA LEU A 86 -14.44 -7.99 -21.72
C LEU A 86 -15.57 -7.49 -20.83
N TYR A 87 -15.22 -6.84 -19.71
CA TYR A 87 -16.18 -6.26 -18.78
C TYR A 87 -17.06 -5.21 -19.48
N GLU A 88 -16.45 -4.24 -20.16
CA GLU A 88 -17.15 -3.19 -20.91
C GLU A 88 -18.07 -3.76 -21.99
N ALA A 89 -17.62 -4.77 -22.74
CA ALA A 89 -18.43 -5.42 -23.77
C ALA A 89 -19.67 -6.09 -23.19
N VAL A 90 -19.53 -6.81 -22.07
CA VAL A 90 -20.67 -7.45 -21.40
C VAL A 90 -21.63 -6.42 -20.80
N THR A 91 -21.10 -5.37 -20.16
CA THR A 91 -21.92 -4.28 -19.64
C THR A 91 -22.72 -3.60 -20.76
N ALA A 92 -22.09 -3.31 -21.91
CA ALA A 92 -22.77 -2.71 -23.05
C ALA A 92 -23.89 -3.60 -23.62
N GLU A 93 -23.66 -4.92 -23.72
CA GLU A 93 -24.68 -5.89 -24.13
C GLU A 93 -25.87 -5.93 -23.17
N LEU A 94 -25.60 -5.88 -21.85
CA LEU A 94 -26.65 -5.86 -20.82
C LEU A 94 -27.49 -4.58 -20.92
N MET A 95 -26.85 -3.42 -21.09
CA MET A 95 -27.54 -2.13 -21.23
C MET A 95 -28.40 -2.06 -22.50
N GLN A 96 -28.03 -2.77 -23.57
CA GLN A 96 -28.83 -2.84 -24.80
C GLN A 96 -30.01 -3.82 -24.68
N ALA A 97 -29.92 -4.81 -23.81
CA ALA A 97 -30.92 -5.87 -23.66
C ALA A 97 -32.02 -5.54 -22.64
N SER A 98 -31.79 -4.60 -21.71
CA SER A 98 -32.76 -4.18 -20.71
C SER A 98 -33.68 -3.06 -21.22
N ASP A 99 -34.97 -3.08 -20.83
CA ASP A 99 -35.80 -1.88 -20.90
C ASP A 99 -35.16 -0.75 -20.05
N GLU A 100 -35.22 0.51 -20.49
CA GLU A 100 -34.54 1.67 -19.86
C GLU A 100 -34.77 1.82 -18.34
N HIS A 101 -35.78 1.16 -17.76
CA HIS A 101 -36.09 1.18 -16.32
C HIS A 101 -35.44 0.04 -15.49
N ASP A 102 -34.95 -1.04 -16.11
CA ASP A 102 -34.38 -2.22 -15.41
C ASP A 102 -32.89 -2.44 -15.71
N ALA A 103 -32.24 -1.48 -16.39
CA ALA A 103 -30.82 -1.51 -16.70
C ALA A 103 -29.97 -1.36 -15.42
N ARG A 104 -29.52 -2.48 -14.84
CA ARG A 104 -28.59 -2.47 -13.69
C ARG A 104 -27.15 -2.73 -14.14
N PRO A 105 -26.16 -2.07 -13.52
CA PRO A 105 -24.75 -2.39 -13.76
C PRO A 105 -24.41 -3.82 -13.31
N LEU A 106 -23.34 -4.36 -13.89
CA LEU A 106 -22.78 -5.64 -13.51
C LEU A 106 -22.06 -5.50 -12.15
N GLU A 107 -22.51 -6.23 -11.13
CA GLU A 107 -22.03 -6.06 -9.75
C GLU A 107 -21.74 -7.44 -9.13
N CYS A 108 -20.49 -7.91 -9.26
CA CYS A 108 -20.07 -9.19 -8.69
C CYS A 108 -20.12 -9.18 -7.16
N GLU A 109 -20.03 -8.00 -6.56
CA GLU A 109 -20.04 -7.77 -5.13
C GLU A 109 -21.38 -8.17 -4.47
N ARG A 110 -22.47 -8.19 -5.25
CA ARG A 110 -23.76 -8.75 -4.82
C ARG A 110 -23.71 -10.24 -4.52
N ILE A 111 -22.83 -10.97 -5.21
CA ILE A 111 -22.57 -12.38 -4.93
C ILE A 111 -21.70 -12.50 -3.69
N ILE A 112 -20.71 -11.63 -3.53
CA ILE A 112 -19.66 -11.73 -2.52
C ILE A 112 -20.20 -11.37 -1.13
N PHE A 113 -20.86 -10.22 -0.99
CA PHE A 113 -21.20 -9.67 0.33
C PHE A 113 -22.62 -10.00 0.82
N ALA A 114 -23.45 -10.66 0.01
CA ALA A 114 -24.76 -11.11 0.46
C ALA A 114 -24.63 -12.32 1.40
N VAL A 115 -25.52 -12.47 2.38
CA VAL A 115 -25.55 -13.70 3.21
C VAL A 115 -25.89 -14.90 2.34
N ASP A 116 -27.01 -14.82 1.61
CA ASP A 116 -27.41 -15.79 0.60
C ASP A 116 -27.17 -15.21 -0.80
N VAL A 117 -26.74 -16.05 -1.75
CA VAL A 117 -26.59 -15.60 -3.14
C VAL A 117 -27.95 -15.21 -3.70
N PRO A 118 -28.11 -13.98 -4.25
CA PRO A 118 -29.39 -13.55 -4.79
C PRO A 118 -29.83 -14.43 -5.98
N ASP A 119 -31.13 -14.64 -6.12
CA ASP A 119 -31.70 -15.43 -7.22
C ASP A 119 -31.54 -14.72 -8.59
N ASP A 120 -31.40 -13.39 -8.61
CA ASP A 120 -31.44 -12.54 -9.80
C ASP A 120 -30.06 -12.20 -10.39
N ILE A 121 -29.10 -13.12 -10.33
CA ILE A 121 -27.70 -12.93 -10.76
C ILE A 121 -27.37 -13.42 -12.19
N ASP A 122 -28.36 -13.49 -13.08
CA ASP A 122 -28.18 -14.01 -14.45
C ASP A 122 -27.18 -13.21 -15.29
N ALA A 123 -27.03 -11.91 -15.01
CA ALA A 123 -26.04 -11.05 -15.66
C ALA A 123 -24.62 -11.44 -15.23
N GLU A 124 -24.40 -11.58 -13.93
CA GLU A 124 -23.13 -11.98 -13.33
C GLU A 124 -22.73 -13.39 -13.76
N ARG A 125 -23.67 -14.36 -13.75
CA ARG A 125 -23.41 -15.72 -14.23
C ARG A 125 -22.98 -15.75 -15.70
N ARG A 126 -23.63 -14.95 -16.55
CA ARG A 126 -23.24 -14.81 -17.97
C ARG A 126 -21.86 -14.20 -18.14
N PHE A 127 -21.55 -13.15 -17.37
CA PHE A 127 -20.21 -12.54 -17.36
C PHE A 127 -19.13 -13.54 -16.94
N LEU A 128 -19.33 -14.24 -15.82
CA LEU A 128 -18.38 -15.22 -15.29
C LEU A 128 -18.18 -16.40 -16.25
N ALA A 129 -19.23 -16.85 -16.95
CA ALA A 129 -19.11 -17.88 -17.99
C ALA A 129 -18.28 -17.41 -19.20
N ARG A 130 -18.40 -16.14 -19.60
CA ARG A 130 -17.55 -15.55 -20.65
C ARG A 130 -16.11 -15.41 -20.18
N LEU A 131 -15.90 -14.97 -18.94
CA LEU A 131 -14.56 -14.90 -18.35
C LEU A 131 -13.91 -16.29 -18.32
N ALA A 132 -14.65 -17.33 -17.91
CA ALA A 132 -14.16 -18.71 -17.86
C ALA A 132 -13.78 -19.30 -19.23
N THR A 133 -14.36 -18.80 -20.32
CA THR A 133 -14.06 -19.26 -21.69
C THR A 133 -13.07 -18.35 -22.43
N SER A 134 -12.68 -17.23 -21.83
CA SER A 134 -11.64 -16.33 -22.34
C SER A 134 -10.22 -16.85 -22.07
N SER A 135 -9.21 -16.24 -22.71
CA SER A 135 -7.81 -16.55 -22.39
C SER A 135 -7.34 -15.94 -21.07
N ILE A 136 -8.04 -14.93 -20.53
CA ILE A 136 -7.63 -14.12 -19.37
C ILE A 136 -7.23 -14.99 -18.18
N LEU A 137 -8.02 -16.03 -17.86
CA LEU A 137 -7.72 -16.90 -16.73
C LEU A 137 -6.50 -17.80 -16.97
N ALA A 138 -6.31 -18.27 -18.21
CA ALA A 138 -5.12 -19.05 -18.58
C ALA A 138 -3.86 -18.18 -18.62
N ASP A 139 -4.00 -16.93 -19.07
CA ASP A 139 -2.91 -15.95 -19.08
C ASP A 139 -2.53 -15.55 -17.66
N LEU A 140 -3.51 -15.38 -16.77
CA LEU A 140 -3.28 -15.18 -15.33
C LEU A 140 -2.56 -16.38 -14.72
N ASP A 141 -3.00 -17.61 -15.00
CA ASP A 141 -2.34 -18.84 -14.53
C ASP A 141 -0.88 -18.89 -14.99
N ALA A 142 -0.58 -18.48 -16.23
CA ALA A 142 0.78 -18.42 -16.76
C ALA A 142 1.63 -17.33 -16.07
N VAL A 143 1.05 -16.17 -15.77
CA VAL A 143 1.72 -15.09 -15.03
C VAL A 143 2.08 -15.56 -13.62
N ILE A 144 1.11 -16.07 -12.85
CA ILE A 144 1.33 -16.47 -11.46
C ILE A 144 2.22 -17.71 -11.37
N ALA A 145 2.20 -18.60 -12.38
CA ALA A 145 3.09 -19.74 -12.48
C ALA A 145 4.57 -19.33 -12.64
N GLY A 146 4.84 -18.18 -13.27
CA GLY A 146 6.17 -17.77 -13.67
C GLY A 146 7.02 -17.09 -12.59
N GLY A 147 6.48 -16.88 -11.37
CA GLY A 147 7.17 -16.18 -10.29
C GLY A 147 6.88 -14.68 -10.25
N PRO A 148 7.71 -13.86 -9.58
CA PRO A 148 7.39 -12.46 -9.33
C PRO A 148 7.33 -11.64 -10.62
N ALA A 149 6.33 -10.76 -10.72
CA ALA A 149 6.21 -9.74 -11.75
C ALA A 149 6.76 -8.40 -11.23
N VAL A 150 7.57 -7.72 -12.04
CA VAL A 150 8.24 -6.47 -11.67
C VAL A 150 7.98 -5.43 -12.72
N ARG A 151 7.42 -4.31 -12.30
CA ARG A 151 7.22 -3.13 -13.15
C ARG A 151 8.56 -2.49 -13.48
N ASP A 152 8.68 -1.97 -14.71
CA ASP A 152 9.79 -1.08 -15.07
C ASP A 152 9.54 0.32 -14.51
N PHE A 153 10.45 0.78 -13.64
CA PHE A 153 10.42 2.09 -13.02
C PHE A 153 11.44 3.07 -13.63
N SER A 154 12.26 2.63 -14.60
CA SER A 154 13.40 3.36 -15.16
C SER A 154 13.04 4.41 -16.23
N GLY A 155 11.79 4.91 -16.21
CA GLY A 155 11.29 5.89 -17.17
C GLY A 155 12.01 7.26 -17.10
N PRO A 156 12.09 8.01 -18.22
CA PRO A 156 12.78 9.30 -18.27
C PRO A 156 12.14 10.36 -17.36
N ASP A 157 10.83 10.27 -17.17
CA ASP A 157 10.05 11.22 -16.39
C ASP A 157 10.10 10.96 -14.88
N GLY A 158 10.64 9.81 -14.47
CA GLY A 158 10.84 9.42 -13.07
C GLY A 158 9.72 8.55 -12.51
N VAL A 159 9.92 8.11 -11.28
CA VAL A 159 9.05 7.12 -10.60
C VAL A 159 7.63 7.67 -10.42
N HIS A 160 7.52 8.95 -10.11
CA HIS A 160 6.25 9.62 -9.84
C HIS A 160 5.33 9.78 -11.07
N ALA A 161 5.89 9.75 -12.29
CA ALA A 161 5.15 9.93 -13.52
C ALA A 161 4.48 8.62 -14.00
N ILE A 162 4.75 7.51 -13.32
CA ILE A 162 4.23 6.19 -13.68
C ILE A 162 2.75 6.12 -13.33
N PHE A 163 1.93 5.96 -14.35
CA PHE A 163 0.50 5.78 -14.20
C PHE A 163 0.16 4.31 -13.90
N MET A 164 -0.73 4.08 -12.92
CA MET A 164 -1.00 2.75 -12.35
C MET A 164 -2.47 2.34 -12.52
N GLN A 165 -2.98 2.34 -13.76
CA GLN A 165 -4.37 1.95 -14.05
C GLN A 165 -4.66 0.48 -13.78
N GLU A 166 -3.64 -0.38 -13.89
CA GLU A 166 -3.73 -1.81 -13.65
C GLU A 166 -4.22 -2.13 -12.24
N LEU A 167 -3.98 -1.24 -11.26
CA LEU A 167 -4.45 -1.43 -9.88
C LEU A 167 -5.99 -1.45 -9.79
N GLY A 168 -6.66 -0.57 -10.55
CA GLY A 168 -8.12 -0.53 -10.63
C GLY A 168 -8.68 -1.78 -11.33
N ARG A 169 -8.07 -2.15 -12.47
CA ARG A 169 -8.45 -3.34 -13.24
C ARG A 169 -8.27 -4.62 -12.44
N ALA A 170 -7.17 -4.75 -11.69
CA ALA A 170 -6.89 -5.91 -10.84
C ALA A 170 -7.92 -6.07 -9.72
N ARG A 171 -8.40 -4.97 -9.12
CA ARG A 171 -9.50 -5.03 -8.13
C ARG A 171 -10.78 -5.56 -8.74
N LEU A 172 -11.16 -5.08 -9.92
CA LEU A 172 -12.35 -5.56 -10.62
C LEU A 172 -12.23 -7.05 -10.97
N LEU A 173 -11.07 -7.51 -11.47
CA LEU A 173 -10.83 -8.93 -11.72
C LEU A 173 -10.88 -9.76 -10.43
N ALA A 174 -10.36 -9.24 -9.32
CA ALA A 174 -10.43 -9.92 -8.02
C ALA A 174 -11.87 -10.13 -7.56
N PHE A 175 -12.77 -9.15 -7.74
CA PHE A 175 -14.19 -9.31 -7.45
C PHE A 175 -14.83 -10.41 -8.33
N ALA A 176 -14.55 -10.42 -9.64
CA ALA A 176 -15.04 -11.48 -10.52
C ALA A 176 -14.56 -12.87 -10.09
N LEU A 177 -13.28 -13.00 -9.73
CA LEU A 177 -12.70 -14.26 -9.25
C LEU A 177 -13.29 -14.70 -7.89
N ALA A 178 -13.56 -13.76 -6.98
CA ALA A 178 -14.18 -14.05 -5.68
C ALA A 178 -15.64 -14.48 -5.83
N ALA A 179 -16.41 -13.83 -6.70
CA ALA A 179 -17.75 -14.28 -7.05
C ALA A 179 -17.73 -15.69 -7.68
N HIS A 180 -16.78 -15.96 -8.57
CA HIS A 180 -16.58 -17.30 -9.14
C HIS A 180 -16.21 -18.33 -8.07
N MET A 181 -15.35 -17.98 -7.11
CA MET A 181 -14.97 -18.85 -5.98
C MET A 181 -16.21 -19.30 -5.21
N ARG A 182 -17.01 -18.33 -4.76
CA ARG A 182 -18.22 -18.58 -3.98
C ARG A 182 -19.24 -19.44 -4.73
N LEU A 183 -19.56 -19.08 -5.97
CA LEU A 183 -20.50 -19.86 -6.78
C LEU A 183 -20.00 -21.29 -7.06
N SER A 184 -18.68 -21.49 -7.15
CA SER A 184 -18.08 -22.82 -7.31
C SER A 184 -18.23 -23.65 -6.04
N ALA A 185 -17.99 -23.05 -4.87
CA ALA A 185 -18.16 -23.70 -3.58
C ALA A 185 -19.62 -24.11 -3.32
N GLU A 186 -20.58 -23.23 -3.63
CA GLU A 186 -22.02 -23.52 -3.56
C GLU A 186 -22.45 -24.66 -4.49
N ALA A 187 -21.82 -24.77 -5.66
CA ALA A 187 -22.04 -25.86 -6.60
C ALA A 187 -21.32 -27.17 -6.19
N GLY A 188 -20.52 -27.16 -5.13
CA GLY A 188 -19.67 -28.28 -4.69
C GLY A 188 -18.41 -28.51 -5.55
N ASP A 189 -18.06 -27.58 -6.43
CA ASP A 189 -16.82 -27.60 -7.21
C ASP A 189 -15.68 -26.92 -6.44
N TYR A 190 -15.23 -27.58 -5.38
CA TYR A 190 -14.17 -27.08 -4.50
C TYR A 190 -12.79 -26.94 -5.17
N ASP A 191 -12.57 -27.66 -6.27
CA ASP A 191 -11.32 -27.55 -7.05
C ASP A 191 -11.32 -26.25 -7.88
N ALA A 192 -12.47 -25.87 -8.46
CA ALA A 192 -12.64 -24.57 -9.09
C ALA A 192 -12.57 -23.42 -8.06
N ALA A 193 -13.17 -23.58 -6.88
CA ALA A 193 -13.08 -22.59 -5.81
C ALA A 193 -11.62 -22.39 -5.34
N ALA A 194 -10.88 -23.47 -5.07
CA ALA A 194 -9.47 -23.41 -4.69
C ALA A 194 -8.57 -22.80 -5.78
N ARG A 195 -8.89 -22.99 -7.07
CA ARG A 195 -8.21 -22.29 -8.18
C ARG A 195 -8.49 -20.80 -8.19
N SER A 196 -9.74 -20.38 -7.97
CA SER A 196 -10.06 -18.95 -7.84
C SER A 196 -9.30 -18.33 -6.68
N PHE A 197 -9.25 -19.01 -5.52
CA PHE A 197 -8.46 -18.59 -4.37
C PHE A 197 -6.97 -18.39 -4.72
N GLU A 198 -6.35 -19.37 -5.38
CA GLU A 198 -4.96 -19.30 -5.86
C GLU A 198 -4.74 -18.13 -6.82
N ARG A 199 -5.65 -17.92 -7.76
CA ARG A 199 -5.60 -16.81 -8.73
C ARG A 199 -5.69 -15.44 -8.08
N ILE A 200 -6.55 -15.27 -7.07
CA ILE A 200 -6.69 -13.98 -6.36
C ILE A 200 -5.41 -13.66 -5.59
N LEU A 201 -4.85 -14.63 -4.86
CA LEU A 201 -3.58 -14.46 -4.17
C LEU A 201 -2.42 -14.20 -5.14
N GLY A 202 -2.37 -14.93 -6.25
CA GLY A 202 -1.36 -14.76 -7.29
C GLY A 202 -1.47 -13.38 -7.97
N LEU A 203 -2.68 -12.92 -8.27
CA LEU A 203 -2.94 -11.58 -8.80
C LEU A 203 -2.44 -10.51 -7.82
N ALA A 204 -2.78 -10.60 -6.54
CA ALA A 204 -2.30 -9.69 -5.51
C ALA A 204 -0.76 -9.67 -5.43
N SER A 205 -0.12 -10.84 -5.47
CA SER A 205 1.35 -10.94 -5.45
C SER A 205 2.00 -10.31 -6.68
N ALA A 206 1.40 -10.49 -7.86
CA ALA A 206 1.92 -9.99 -9.12
C ALA A 206 1.77 -8.46 -9.27
N ILE A 207 0.68 -7.87 -8.76
CA ILE A 207 0.50 -6.42 -8.76
C ILE A 207 1.29 -5.71 -7.67
N GLU A 208 1.72 -6.40 -6.60
CA GLU A 208 2.42 -5.82 -5.46
C GLU A 208 3.86 -5.41 -5.83
N GLN A 209 4.05 -4.10 -6.05
CA GLN A 209 5.32 -3.44 -6.37
C GLN A 209 5.86 -2.68 -5.15
N PRO A 210 7.14 -2.28 -5.10
CA PRO A 210 7.77 -1.64 -3.93
C PRO A 210 7.40 -0.16 -3.80
N ILE A 211 6.10 0.13 -3.82
CA ILE A 211 5.51 1.45 -3.66
C ILE A 211 4.21 1.26 -2.88
N LEU A 212 3.87 2.20 -2.01
CA LEU A 212 2.86 1.99 -0.98
C LEU A 212 1.47 1.78 -1.57
N ILE A 213 1.10 2.56 -2.59
CA ILE A 213 -0.22 2.45 -3.22
C ILE A 213 -0.47 1.06 -3.81
N SER A 214 0.53 0.49 -4.49
CA SER A 214 0.45 -0.85 -5.07
C SER A 214 0.34 -1.92 -3.97
N MET A 215 1.12 -1.78 -2.90
CA MET A 215 1.08 -2.68 -1.75
C MET A 215 -0.27 -2.66 -1.03
N LEU A 216 -0.86 -1.48 -0.82
CA LEU A 216 -2.18 -1.32 -0.23
C LEU A 216 -3.28 -1.92 -1.10
N VAL A 217 -3.20 -1.76 -2.42
CA VAL A 217 -4.16 -2.39 -3.34
C VAL A 217 -4.02 -3.91 -3.30
N ALA A 218 -2.80 -4.45 -3.33
CA ALA A 218 -2.55 -5.88 -3.20
C ALA A 218 -3.10 -6.45 -1.88
N ASP A 219 -2.91 -5.74 -0.77
CA ASP A 219 -3.50 -6.15 0.51
C ASP A 219 -5.02 -6.08 0.50
N SER A 220 -5.62 -5.09 -0.17
CA SER A 220 -7.08 -5.06 -0.31
C SER A 220 -7.63 -6.26 -1.09
N ILE A 221 -6.91 -6.72 -2.12
CA ILE A 221 -7.26 -7.93 -2.89
C ILE A 221 -7.08 -9.19 -2.03
N ARG A 222 -6.01 -9.27 -1.23
CA ARG A 222 -5.84 -10.37 -0.27
C ARG A 222 -6.95 -10.37 0.77
N SER A 223 -7.21 -9.23 1.41
CA SER A 223 -8.25 -9.11 2.42
C SER A 223 -9.63 -9.49 1.88
N LEU A 224 -9.95 -9.15 0.63
CA LEU A 224 -11.16 -9.61 -0.04
C LEU A 224 -11.27 -11.15 -0.01
N VAL A 225 -10.28 -11.86 -0.58
CA VAL A 225 -10.35 -13.33 -0.65
C VAL A 225 -10.28 -13.99 0.73
N LEU A 226 -9.50 -13.43 1.67
CA LEU A 226 -9.42 -13.94 3.03
C LEU A 226 -10.74 -13.76 3.78
N SER A 227 -11.44 -12.65 3.57
CA SER A 227 -12.75 -12.41 4.19
C SER A 227 -13.86 -13.28 3.60
N GLU A 228 -13.69 -13.76 2.37
CA GLU A 228 -14.62 -14.70 1.75
C GLU A 228 -14.34 -16.15 2.13
N VAL A 229 -13.07 -16.55 2.17
CA VAL A 229 -12.70 -17.93 2.44
C VAL A 229 -12.93 -18.32 3.91
N ALA A 230 -12.78 -17.39 4.84
CA ALA A 230 -12.93 -17.66 6.26
C ALA A 230 -14.33 -18.22 6.61
N PRO A 231 -15.46 -17.56 6.27
CA PRO A 231 -16.78 -18.15 6.49
C PRO A 231 -17.03 -19.39 5.62
N GLU A 232 -16.48 -19.43 4.40
CA GLU A 232 -16.65 -20.57 3.50
C GLU A 232 -16.06 -21.88 4.07
N LEU A 233 -14.93 -21.79 4.80
CA LEU A 233 -14.31 -22.91 5.52
C LEU A 233 -15.09 -23.34 6.77
N ILE A 234 -16.05 -22.52 7.24
CA ILE A 234 -16.97 -22.89 8.32
C ILE A 234 -18.22 -23.55 7.73
N GLU A 235 -18.74 -22.99 6.63
CA GLU A 235 -19.98 -23.42 5.97
C GLU A 235 -19.81 -24.72 5.16
N HIS A 236 -18.60 -24.98 4.66
CA HIS A 236 -18.31 -26.11 3.77
C HIS A 236 -17.09 -26.90 4.25
N THR A 237 -17.09 -28.20 3.93
CA THR A 237 -15.92 -29.07 4.13
C THR A 237 -15.19 -29.26 2.81
N TYR A 238 -13.97 -28.77 2.74
CA TYR A 238 -13.11 -28.83 1.58
C TYR A 238 -12.39 -30.19 1.50
N PRO A 239 -12.40 -30.86 0.33
CA PRO A 239 -11.61 -32.06 0.13
C PRO A 239 -10.10 -31.81 0.32
N GLU A 240 -9.36 -32.85 0.74
CA GLU A 240 -7.91 -32.76 1.01
C GLU A 240 -7.12 -32.08 -0.11
N ALA A 241 -7.41 -32.41 -1.38
CA ALA A 241 -6.69 -31.84 -2.53
C ALA A 241 -6.91 -30.33 -2.69
N ALA A 242 -8.13 -29.86 -2.43
CA ALA A 242 -8.48 -28.45 -2.53
C ALA A 242 -7.89 -27.64 -1.36
N ALA A 243 -8.03 -28.13 -0.13
CA ALA A 243 -7.40 -27.52 1.05
C ALA A 243 -5.87 -27.48 0.93
N ARG A 244 -5.25 -28.54 0.39
CA ARG A 244 -3.80 -28.54 0.11
C ARG A 244 -3.42 -27.48 -0.92
N ARG A 245 -4.16 -27.35 -2.03
CA ARG A 245 -3.91 -26.30 -3.04
C ARG A 245 -3.98 -24.90 -2.41
N MET A 246 -4.98 -24.64 -1.58
CA MET A 246 -5.12 -23.34 -0.91
C MET A 246 -3.92 -23.06 0.00
N LEU A 247 -3.49 -24.06 0.78
CA LEU A 247 -2.33 -23.92 1.66
C LEU A 247 -1.04 -23.66 0.86
N ASP A 248 -0.81 -24.41 -0.22
CA ASP A 248 0.35 -24.24 -1.10
C ASP A 248 0.32 -22.86 -1.79
N ALA A 249 -0.87 -22.36 -2.16
CA ALA A 249 -1.04 -21.01 -2.71
C ALA A 249 -0.70 -19.92 -1.68
N MET A 250 -1.11 -20.08 -0.42
CA MET A 250 -0.73 -19.15 0.65
C MET A 250 0.78 -19.13 0.89
N ASP A 251 1.44 -20.29 0.85
CA ASP A 251 2.90 -20.38 0.99
C ASP A 251 3.62 -19.71 -0.19
N ARG A 252 3.10 -19.92 -1.41
CA ARG A 252 3.66 -19.35 -2.63
C ARG A 252 3.50 -17.84 -2.74
N PHE A 253 2.36 -17.30 -2.31
CA PHE A 253 1.96 -15.92 -2.52
C PHE A 253 1.91 -15.10 -1.22
N ALA A 254 2.73 -15.47 -0.24
CA ALA A 254 2.89 -14.73 1.00
C ALA A 254 3.17 -13.23 0.74
N PRO A 255 2.58 -12.32 1.55
CA PRO A 255 2.76 -10.89 1.35
C PRO A 255 4.22 -10.48 1.54
N ARG A 256 4.67 -9.48 0.78
CA ARG A 256 6.02 -8.94 0.94
C ARG A 256 6.17 -8.23 2.29
N ALA A 257 7.39 -8.24 2.83
CA ALA A 257 7.69 -7.53 4.06
C ALA A 257 7.43 -6.02 3.90
N THR A 258 6.73 -5.41 4.86
CA THR A 258 6.37 -3.98 4.86
C THR A 258 7.57 -3.05 4.61
N ARG A 259 8.75 -3.42 5.11
CA ARG A 259 10.01 -2.68 4.89
C ARG A 259 10.36 -2.45 3.41
N ILE A 260 9.95 -3.35 2.51
CA ILE A 260 10.23 -3.25 1.07
C ILE A 260 9.48 -2.05 0.47
N GLY A 261 8.20 -1.88 0.80
CA GLY A 261 7.42 -0.74 0.35
C GLY A 261 7.90 0.59 0.91
N ILE A 262 8.23 0.58 2.20
CA ILE A 262 8.77 1.76 2.89
C ILE A 262 10.10 2.19 2.27
N GLU A 263 10.98 1.24 1.95
CA GLU A 263 12.23 1.58 1.27
C GLU A 263 11.99 2.10 -0.16
N GLY A 264 11.05 1.52 -0.90
CA GLY A 264 10.74 2.01 -2.24
C GLY A 264 10.08 3.39 -2.27
N GLU A 265 9.22 3.72 -1.31
CA GLU A 265 8.71 5.10 -1.10
C GLU A 265 9.85 6.08 -0.78
N ARG A 266 10.82 5.67 0.04
CA ARG A 266 12.02 6.48 0.30
C ARG A 266 12.76 6.76 -1.00
N LEU A 267 13.01 5.73 -1.83
CA LEU A 267 13.69 5.88 -3.12
C LEU A 267 12.89 6.75 -4.10
N ALA A 268 11.56 6.63 -4.12
CA ALA A 268 10.68 7.48 -4.93
C ALA A 268 10.77 8.96 -4.51
N LEU A 269 10.81 9.25 -3.20
CA LEU A 269 11.02 10.61 -2.69
C LEU A 269 12.40 11.17 -3.04
N HIS A 270 13.45 10.35 -2.98
CA HIS A 270 14.77 10.75 -3.44
C HIS A 270 14.77 11.08 -4.94
N ASP A 271 14.04 10.33 -5.78
CA ASP A 271 13.85 10.65 -7.20
C ASP A 271 13.15 12.01 -7.40
N ILE A 272 12.11 12.27 -6.60
CA ILE A 272 11.42 13.58 -6.62
C ILE A 272 12.38 14.70 -6.24
N ILE A 273 13.21 14.53 -5.21
CA ILE A 273 14.18 15.55 -4.78
C ILE A 273 15.21 15.84 -5.86
N GLN A 274 15.82 14.83 -6.49
CA GLN A 274 16.83 15.10 -7.54
C GLN A 274 16.23 15.82 -8.76
N ARG A 275 14.92 15.68 -9.00
CA ARG A 275 14.18 16.32 -10.09
C ARG A 275 13.64 17.70 -9.74
N THR A 276 13.48 18.00 -8.45
CA THR A 276 12.88 19.26 -7.97
C THR A 276 13.87 20.16 -7.23
N PHE A 277 15.12 19.74 -7.06
CA PHE A 277 16.20 20.54 -6.46
C PHE A 277 17.40 20.64 -7.40
N THR A 278 18.14 21.73 -7.25
CA THR A 278 19.49 21.87 -7.82
C THR A 278 20.53 21.09 -7.00
N ASP A 279 21.72 20.90 -7.57
CA ASP A 279 22.91 20.38 -6.86
C ASP A 279 24.10 21.34 -7.09
N ASP A 280 24.79 21.73 -6.02
CA ASP A 280 25.99 22.56 -6.05
C ASP A 280 27.29 21.78 -6.29
N GLY A 281 27.19 20.46 -6.49
CA GLY A 281 28.30 19.52 -6.67
C GLY A 281 28.82 18.94 -5.35
N ALA A 282 28.33 19.41 -4.20
CA ALA A 282 28.57 18.83 -2.88
C ALA A 282 27.31 18.12 -2.34
N GLY A 283 26.27 17.95 -3.16
CA GLY A 283 25.01 17.32 -2.79
C GLY A 283 24.02 18.25 -2.09
N ASP A 284 24.34 19.55 -1.97
CA ASP A 284 23.40 20.55 -1.47
C ASP A 284 22.82 21.40 -2.61
N GLY A 285 21.77 22.17 -2.32
CA GLY A 285 21.07 22.93 -3.34
C GLY A 285 19.80 23.58 -2.81
N HIS A 286 18.95 24.02 -3.74
CA HIS A 286 17.69 24.67 -3.41
C HIS A 286 16.57 24.16 -4.32
N ALA A 287 15.34 24.26 -3.81
CA ALA A 287 14.14 23.83 -4.50
C ALA A 287 13.85 24.69 -5.74
N LEU A 288 13.46 24.02 -6.81
CA LEU A 288 12.97 24.58 -8.07
C LEU A 288 11.45 24.61 -8.02
N LEU A 289 10.86 25.74 -7.58
CA LEU A 289 9.42 25.83 -7.33
C LEU A 289 8.56 25.57 -8.58
N ASP A 290 9.04 25.92 -9.77
CA ASP A 290 8.30 25.66 -11.02
C ASP A 290 8.22 24.16 -11.31
N ARG A 291 9.32 23.42 -11.12
CA ARG A 291 9.35 21.95 -11.24
C ARG A 291 8.50 21.27 -10.19
N PHE A 292 8.52 21.81 -8.97
CA PHE A 292 7.68 21.31 -7.90
C PHE A 292 6.19 21.61 -8.14
N ALA A 293 5.85 22.72 -8.79
CA ALA A 293 4.49 23.04 -9.19
C ALA A 293 4.01 22.18 -10.37
N GLU A 294 4.89 21.79 -11.30
CA GLU A 294 4.61 20.75 -12.31
C GLU A 294 4.28 19.42 -11.61
N PHE A 295 5.12 18.99 -10.66
CA PHE A 295 4.89 17.79 -9.86
C PHE A 295 3.57 17.83 -9.05
N LEU A 296 3.33 18.92 -8.30
CA LEU A 296 2.10 19.08 -7.53
C LEU A 296 0.87 19.32 -8.41
N GLY A 297 1.00 19.87 -9.61
CA GLY A 297 -0.12 20.06 -10.54
C GLY A 297 -0.83 18.74 -10.86
N ASP A 298 -0.05 17.66 -10.93
CA ASP A 298 -0.56 16.28 -11.16
C ASP A 298 -1.07 15.60 -9.87
N TRP A 299 -0.70 16.10 -8.68
CA TRP A 299 -0.98 15.46 -7.37
C TRP A 299 -1.73 16.34 -6.35
N SER A 300 -2.16 17.56 -6.72
CA SER A 300 -2.69 18.56 -5.79
C SER A 300 -4.03 18.14 -5.20
N MET A 301 -3.98 17.59 -3.98
CA MET A 301 -5.17 17.36 -3.14
C MET A 301 -5.51 18.54 -2.23
N THR A 302 -4.62 19.54 -2.08
CA THR A 302 -4.75 20.63 -1.09
C THR A 302 -5.14 21.98 -1.69
N GLY A 303 -5.18 22.12 -3.03
CA GLY A 303 -5.63 23.33 -3.72
C GLY A 303 -4.78 24.60 -3.47
N SER A 304 -3.69 24.50 -2.71
CA SER A 304 -2.79 25.61 -2.42
C SER A 304 -1.72 25.71 -3.51
N GLU A 305 -1.82 26.71 -4.37
CA GLU A 305 -0.74 27.00 -5.33
C GLU A 305 0.51 27.50 -4.58
N PRO A 306 1.71 26.97 -4.86
CA PRO A 306 2.94 27.56 -4.33
C PRO A 306 3.07 29.00 -4.82
N PRO A 307 3.71 29.90 -4.05
CA PRO A 307 3.85 31.31 -4.42
C PRO A 307 4.59 31.44 -5.77
N ARG A 308 3.84 31.71 -6.83
CA ARG A 308 4.35 31.90 -8.20
C ARG A 308 4.98 33.29 -8.38
N GLY A 309 5.97 33.38 -9.28
CA GLY A 309 6.59 34.64 -9.69
C GLY A 309 7.93 34.96 -9.04
N PHE A 310 8.60 36.01 -9.54
CA PHE A 310 10.00 36.35 -9.21
C PHE A 310 10.26 36.41 -7.70
N ALA A 311 9.44 37.15 -6.94
CA ALA A 311 9.66 37.25 -5.49
C ALA A 311 9.49 35.92 -4.75
N GLY A 312 8.55 35.05 -5.17
CA GLY A 312 8.29 33.76 -4.53
C GLY A 312 9.44 32.76 -4.72
N ALA A 313 9.93 32.63 -5.95
CA ALA A 313 11.06 31.78 -6.29
C ALA A 313 12.38 32.30 -5.70
N ALA A 314 12.69 33.59 -5.84
CA ALA A 314 13.92 34.17 -5.29
C ALA A 314 14.01 34.04 -3.76
N LEU A 315 12.88 34.16 -3.06
CA LEU A 315 12.84 34.08 -1.60
C LEU A 315 12.82 32.64 -1.09
N SER A 316 12.48 31.65 -1.93
CA SER A 316 12.34 30.24 -1.54
C SER A 316 13.59 29.70 -0.87
N ARG A 317 14.77 30.11 -1.34
CA ARG A 317 16.07 29.74 -0.76
C ARG A 317 16.25 30.15 0.71
N PHE A 318 15.48 31.13 1.21
CA PHE A 318 15.59 31.60 2.59
C PHE A 318 14.56 30.96 3.54
N TYR A 319 13.40 30.55 3.03
CA TYR A 319 12.33 29.99 3.86
C TYR A 319 12.06 28.50 3.60
N LEU A 320 12.66 27.88 2.59
CA LEU A 320 12.63 26.44 2.39
C LEU A 320 13.93 25.79 2.86
N ALA A 321 13.87 24.49 3.10
CA ALA A 321 15.02 23.67 3.36
C ALA A 321 15.87 23.52 2.09
N SER A 322 17.17 23.42 2.28
CA SER A 322 18.12 23.07 1.23
C SER A 322 17.97 21.60 0.80
N ARG A 323 18.59 21.22 -0.32
CA ARG A 323 18.55 19.82 -0.79
C ARG A 323 19.09 18.87 0.28
N ARG A 324 20.23 19.21 0.89
CA ARG A 324 20.84 18.37 1.92
C ARG A 324 19.98 18.29 3.17
N GLU A 325 19.51 19.42 3.69
CA GLU A 325 18.59 19.43 4.85
C GLU A 325 17.33 18.57 4.59
N THR A 326 16.80 18.61 3.37
CA THR A 326 15.60 17.85 2.98
C THR A 326 15.88 16.35 2.92
N VAL A 327 16.98 15.93 2.30
CA VAL A 327 17.42 14.52 2.25
C VAL A 327 17.68 13.98 3.64
N ASP A 328 18.44 14.71 4.48
CA ASP A 328 18.80 14.28 5.83
C ASP A 328 17.56 14.06 6.71
N VAL A 329 16.55 14.92 6.59
CA VAL A 329 15.28 14.77 7.31
C VAL A 329 14.52 13.54 6.82
N ILE A 330 14.40 13.33 5.51
CA ILE A 330 13.71 12.14 4.96
C ILE A 330 14.43 10.87 5.40
N ASP A 331 15.75 10.79 5.27
CA ASP A 331 16.49 9.59 5.65
C ASP A 331 16.34 9.30 7.14
N SER A 332 16.49 10.31 8.01
CA SER A 332 16.27 10.17 9.45
C SER A 332 14.85 9.68 9.78
N MET A 333 13.86 10.14 9.03
CA MET A 333 12.46 9.74 9.19
C MET A 333 12.22 8.28 8.82
N TYR A 334 12.70 7.86 7.65
CA TYR A 334 12.54 6.50 7.17
C TYR A 334 13.35 5.51 8.02
N GLU A 335 14.54 5.87 8.48
CA GLU A 335 15.31 5.08 9.45
C GLU A 335 14.53 4.88 10.75
N ALA A 336 13.96 5.94 11.31
CA ALA A 336 13.13 5.85 12.51
C ALA A 336 11.87 5.00 12.30
N LEU A 337 11.24 5.11 11.12
CA LEU A 337 10.10 4.27 10.75
C LEU A 337 10.52 2.79 10.62
N GLN A 338 11.62 2.48 9.95
CA GLN A 338 12.10 1.10 9.82
C GLN A 338 12.42 0.46 11.18
N VAL A 339 13.04 1.20 12.11
CA VAL A 339 13.25 0.75 13.49
C VAL A 339 11.90 0.48 14.19
N ARG A 340 10.90 1.33 13.98
CA ARG A 340 9.55 1.12 14.52
C ARG A 340 8.88 -0.12 13.95
N LEU A 341 8.99 -0.34 12.65
CA LEU A 341 8.39 -1.48 11.95
C LEU A 341 9.04 -2.82 12.24
N ALA A 342 10.26 -2.82 12.79
CA ALA A 342 10.88 -4.03 13.32
C ALA A 342 10.22 -4.51 14.63
N MET A 343 9.40 -3.68 15.29
CA MET A 343 8.67 -4.05 16.50
C MET A 343 7.26 -4.59 16.16
N PRO A 344 6.73 -5.58 16.90
CA PRO A 344 5.33 -6.03 16.81
C PRO A 344 4.35 -4.89 17.08
N LEU A 345 3.16 -4.92 16.46
CA LEU A 345 2.17 -3.83 16.58
C LEU A 345 1.76 -3.55 18.03
N ALA A 346 1.57 -4.58 18.85
CA ALA A 346 1.27 -4.45 20.28
C ALA A 346 2.35 -3.68 21.05
N GLN A 347 3.63 -3.83 20.66
CA GLN A 347 4.74 -3.07 21.26
C GLN A 347 4.85 -1.64 20.72
N ARG A 348 4.21 -1.35 19.58
CA ARG A 348 4.09 0.01 19.03
C ARG A 348 2.98 0.80 19.69
N ALA A 349 1.97 0.13 20.23
CA ALA A 349 0.86 0.74 20.96
C ALA A 349 1.39 1.52 22.18
N GLY A 350 1.03 2.79 22.30
CA GLY A 350 1.48 3.67 23.40
C GLY A 350 2.88 4.28 23.25
N LEU A 351 3.69 3.86 22.27
CA LEU A 351 4.90 4.61 21.92
C LEU A 351 4.49 5.91 21.21
N PRO A 352 5.10 7.07 21.56
CA PRO A 352 4.81 8.31 20.88
C PRO A 352 5.08 8.13 19.39
N VAL A 353 4.09 8.49 18.57
CA VAL A 353 4.28 8.63 17.14
C VAL A 353 5.35 9.69 16.96
N GLN A 354 6.51 9.30 16.39
CA GLN A 354 7.57 10.25 16.06
C GLN A 354 6.93 11.39 15.25
N PRO A 355 7.19 12.65 15.61
CA PRO A 355 6.41 13.75 15.12
C PRO A 355 6.94 14.08 13.71
N PHE A 356 6.44 13.35 12.72
CA PHE A 356 6.80 13.47 11.32
C PHE A 356 5.64 13.98 10.46
N GLY A 357 4.54 14.36 11.12
CA GLY A 357 3.43 15.06 10.48
C GLY A 357 3.77 16.52 10.15
N PRO A 358 2.98 17.18 9.28
CA PRO A 358 3.16 18.59 8.92
C PRO A 358 3.20 19.56 10.12
N ALA A 359 2.55 19.19 11.23
CA ALA A 359 2.55 19.97 12.47
C ALA A 359 3.88 19.93 13.25
N ALA A 360 4.76 18.99 12.92
CA ALA A 360 6.00 18.73 13.64
C ALA A 360 7.26 19.15 12.86
N LEU A 361 7.20 19.06 11.55
CA LEU A 361 8.25 19.56 10.68
C LEU A 361 8.09 21.07 10.47
N SER A 362 9.20 21.80 10.47
CA SER A 362 9.20 23.23 10.14
C SER A 362 8.56 23.47 8.78
N ASN A 363 7.83 24.57 8.59
CA ASN A 363 7.30 24.99 7.28
C ASN A 363 8.36 25.05 6.16
N ARG A 364 9.65 25.06 6.53
CA ARG A 364 10.78 24.91 5.60
C ARG A 364 10.75 23.61 4.80
N PHE A 365 10.14 22.54 5.34
CA PHE A 365 9.98 21.23 4.68
C PHE A 365 8.62 21.06 4.00
N SER A 366 7.87 22.15 3.81
CA SER A 366 6.50 22.14 3.26
C SER A 366 6.36 21.32 1.97
N LEU A 367 7.40 21.33 1.10
CA LEU A 367 7.44 20.60 -0.16
C LEU A 367 7.43 19.07 0.00
N VAL A 368 7.88 18.55 1.14
CA VAL A 368 7.94 17.10 1.39
C VAL A 368 6.88 16.68 2.42
N THR A 369 6.51 17.55 3.35
CA THR A 369 5.52 17.27 4.39
C THR A 369 4.13 16.86 3.88
N GLY A 370 3.73 17.31 2.69
CA GLY A 370 2.45 16.89 2.07
C GLY A 370 2.41 15.41 1.67
N LEU A 371 3.57 14.76 1.56
CA LEU A 371 3.72 13.37 1.08
C LEU A 371 3.83 12.34 2.24
N LEU A 372 3.88 12.79 3.50
CA LEU A 372 4.32 11.99 4.66
C LEU A 372 3.23 11.32 5.54
N PRO A 373 2.01 11.89 5.75
CA PRO A 373 1.05 11.36 6.74
C PRO A 373 0.50 9.94 6.49
N THR A 374 0.68 9.37 5.30
CA THR A 374 0.07 8.09 4.87
C THR A 374 0.86 6.84 5.27
N LEU A 375 2.15 6.98 5.59
CA LEU A 375 3.07 5.83 5.73
C LEU A 375 2.83 4.99 6.99
N GLN A 376 2.51 5.62 8.14
CA GLN A 376 2.31 4.87 9.38
C GLN A 376 0.98 4.12 9.39
N GLY A 377 -0.12 4.78 9.02
CA GLY A 377 -1.43 4.13 8.94
C GLY A 377 -1.40 2.94 7.97
N ALA A 378 -0.68 3.09 6.86
CA ALA A 378 -0.47 1.99 5.92
C ALA A 378 0.31 0.83 6.54
N ALA A 379 1.34 1.08 7.35
CA ALA A 379 2.08 0.01 7.99
C ALA A 379 1.26 -0.76 9.03
N ASP A 380 0.45 -0.07 9.84
CA ASP A 380 -0.43 -0.72 10.81
C ASP A 380 -1.52 -1.54 10.07
N GLN A 381 -2.04 -1.03 8.94
CA GLN A 381 -2.94 -1.78 8.05
C GLN A 381 -2.27 -3.04 7.49
N ARG A 382 -0.98 -2.99 7.13
CA ARG A 382 -0.25 -4.17 6.65
C ARG A 382 -0.07 -5.23 7.72
N ASP A 383 0.19 -4.85 8.96
CA ASP A 383 0.31 -5.82 10.06
C ASP A 383 -1.02 -6.50 10.35
N ALA A 384 -2.14 -5.76 10.30
CA ALA A 384 -3.47 -6.34 10.40
C ALA A 384 -3.73 -7.34 9.26
N ALA A 385 -3.43 -6.95 8.01
CA ALA A 385 -3.58 -7.85 6.86
C ALA A 385 -2.70 -9.11 6.97
N ALA A 386 -1.47 -8.97 7.47
CA ALA A 386 -0.56 -10.09 7.70
C ALA A 386 -1.06 -11.03 8.81
N SER A 387 -1.68 -10.50 9.87
CA SER A 387 -2.31 -11.30 10.93
C SER A 387 -3.49 -12.11 10.40
N THR A 388 -4.39 -11.48 9.64
CA THR A 388 -5.50 -12.18 8.98
C THR A 388 -4.97 -13.28 8.04
N PHE A 389 -3.93 -12.99 7.25
CA PHE A 389 -3.31 -14.00 6.38
C PHE A 389 -2.76 -15.20 7.17
N ALA A 390 -2.04 -14.95 8.26
CA ALA A 390 -1.49 -15.99 9.12
C ALA A 390 -2.60 -16.82 9.81
N GLY A 391 -3.66 -16.19 10.28
CA GLY A 391 -4.81 -16.88 10.89
C GLY A 391 -5.60 -17.72 9.89
N VAL A 392 -5.92 -17.18 8.70
CA VAL A 392 -6.59 -17.97 7.66
C VAL A 392 -5.72 -19.13 7.19
N ARG A 393 -4.39 -18.97 7.17
CA ARG A 393 -3.47 -20.10 6.89
C ARG A 393 -3.62 -21.22 7.91
N ILE A 394 -3.83 -20.88 9.18
CA ILE A 394 -4.16 -21.87 10.22
C ILE A 394 -5.54 -22.49 9.96
N MET A 395 -6.55 -21.73 9.55
CA MET A 395 -7.87 -22.28 9.19
C MET A 395 -7.79 -23.28 8.04
N VAL A 396 -7.06 -22.98 6.97
CA VAL A 396 -6.85 -23.91 5.84
C VAL A 396 -6.10 -25.17 6.31
N ALA A 397 -5.14 -25.03 7.23
CA ALA A 397 -4.44 -26.18 7.82
C ALA A 397 -5.35 -27.03 8.73
N LEU A 398 -6.26 -26.40 9.48
CA LEU A 398 -7.30 -27.10 10.26
C LEU A 398 -8.24 -27.87 9.34
N GLU A 399 -8.67 -27.26 8.23
CA GLU A 399 -9.53 -27.89 7.24
C GLU A 399 -8.87 -29.14 6.63
N LEU A 400 -7.59 -29.02 6.27
CA LEU A 400 -6.79 -30.13 5.79
C LEU A 400 -6.61 -31.25 6.84
N HIS A 401 -6.50 -30.90 8.13
CA HIS A 401 -6.48 -31.88 9.20
C HIS A 401 -7.82 -32.63 9.29
N HIS A 402 -8.92 -31.88 9.24
CA HIS A 402 -10.27 -32.43 9.28
C HIS A 402 -10.54 -33.35 8.09
N ALA A 403 -10.17 -32.93 6.87
CA ALA A 403 -10.29 -33.75 5.66
C ALA A 403 -9.52 -35.08 5.74
N ARG A 404 -8.37 -35.11 6.43
CA ARG A 404 -7.52 -36.30 6.59
C ARG A 404 -7.98 -37.25 7.69
N HIS A 405 -8.46 -36.71 8.81
CA HIS A 405 -8.69 -37.49 10.04
C HIS A 405 -10.17 -37.59 10.43
N GLY A 406 -11.04 -36.80 9.81
CA GLY A 406 -12.47 -36.69 10.14
C GLY A 406 -12.75 -35.96 11.44
N THR A 407 -11.75 -35.35 12.08
CA THR A 407 -11.89 -34.62 13.34
C THR A 407 -11.04 -33.35 13.34
N TRP A 408 -11.56 -32.32 14.01
CA TRP A 408 -10.79 -31.12 14.34
C TRP A 408 -9.77 -31.43 15.45
N PRO A 409 -8.54 -30.91 15.36
CA PRO A 409 -7.53 -31.18 16.36
C PRO A 409 -7.87 -30.53 17.70
N ALA A 410 -7.48 -31.15 18.82
CA ALA A 410 -7.71 -30.57 20.15
C ALA A 410 -6.85 -29.32 20.43
N THR A 411 -5.67 -29.23 19.78
CA THR A 411 -4.73 -28.11 19.89
C THR A 411 -4.07 -27.84 18.53
N LEU A 412 -3.57 -26.62 18.32
CA LEU A 412 -2.86 -26.26 17.09
C LEU A 412 -1.56 -27.06 16.88
N ASP A 413 -0.93 -27.56 17.95
CA ASP A 413 0.30 -28.37 17.85
C ASP A 413 0.14 -29.62 16.97
N ALA A 414 -1.08 -30.16 16.86
CA ALA A 414 -1.35 -31.31 16.00
C ALA A 414 -1.19 -31.01 14.50
N LEU A 415 -1.12 -29.73 14.10
CA LEU A 415 -0.85 -29.32 12.72
C LEU A 415 0.62 -29.45 12.33
N VAL A 416 1.53 -29.58 13.31
CA VAL A 416 2.99 -29.58 13.11
C VAL A 416 3.58 -30.96 13.46
N PRO A 417 4.63 -31.42 12.75
CA PRO A 417 5.21 -30.85 11.52
C PRO A 417 4.51 -31.33 10.23
N GLY A 418 3.40 -32.07 10.36
CA GLY A 418 2.83 -32.84 9.24
C GLY A 418 2.03 -32.03 8.21
N ILE A 419 1.33 -30.98 8.64
CA ILE A 419 0.58 -30.08 7.75
C ILE A 419 1.33 -28.78 7.56
N LEU A 420 1.77 -28.17 8.67
CA LEU A 420 2.57 -26.96 8.71
C LEU A 420 3.99 -27.28 9.19
N PRO A 421 5.04 -26.62 8.65
CA PRO A 421 6.41 -26.78 9.16
C PRO A 421 6.56 -26.20 10.58
N SER A 422 5.86 -25.11 10.87
CA SER A 422 5.74 -24.47 12.17
C SER A 422 4.44 -23.69 12.25
N LEU A 423 3.94 -23.42 13.46
CA LEU A 423 2.77 -22.55 13.64
C LEU A 423 3.14 -21.10 13.30
N PRO A 424 2.35 -20.40 12.47
CA PRO A 424 2.47 -18.97 12.29
C PRO A 424 2.32 -18.24 13.62
N LEU A 425 3.15 -17.22 13.84
CA LEU A 425 2.95 -16.26 14.90
C LEU A 425 2.03 -15.14 14.38
N ASP A 426 1.26 -14.56 15.29
CA ASP A 426 0.46 -13.38 15.01
C ASP A 426 1.38 -12.15 14.89
N PRO A 427 1.46 -11.47 13.73
CA PRO A 427 2.28 -10.27 13.54
C PRO A 427 1.91 -9.11 14.46
N ILE A 428 0.68 -9.08 14.97
CA ILE A 428 0.23 -8.01 15.88
C ILE A 428 0.90 -8.18 17.25
N THR A 429 0.86 -9.38 17.81
CA THR A 429 1.34 -9.67 19.17
C THR A 429 2.75 -10.27 19.22
N ALA A 430 3.24 -10.79 18.10
CA ALA A 430 4.37 -11.73 17.99
C ALA A 430 4.21 -13.01 18.83
N GLY A 431 2.96 -13.35 19.18
CA GLY A 431 2.58 -14.52 19.98
C GLY A 431 1.81 -15.57 19.17
N PRO A 432 1.37 -16.66 19.84
CA PRO A 432 0.47 -17.63 19.23
C PRO A 432 -0.96 -17.07 19.07
N PHE A 433 -1.70 -17.61 18.11
CA PHE A 433 -3.15 -17.37 17.99
C PHE A 433 -3.91 -18.15 19.07
N GLY A 434 -5.04 -17.58 19.52
CA GLY A 434 -5.99 -18.27 20.39
C GLY A 434 -6.81 -19.30 19.60
N TYR A 435 -6.98 -20.50 20.15
CA TYR A 435 -7.74 -21.59 19.52
C TYR A 435 -8.52 -22.42 20.54
N ARG A 436 -9.80 -22.70 20.26
CA ARG A 436 -10.61 -23.63 21.04
C ARG A 436 -11.70 -24.29 20.22
N LEU A 437 -12.00 -25.56 20.51
CA LEU A 437 -13.15 -26.26 19.94
C LEU A 437 -14.47 -25.72 20.52
N LEU A 438 -15.52 -25.74 19.70
CA LEU A 438 -16.87 -25.32 20.07
C LEU A 438 -17.81 -26.52 19.95
N ALA A 439 -18.59 -26.77 21.00
CA ALA A 439 -19.54 -27.89 21.01
C ALA A 439 -20.97 -27.49 20.62
N ASN A 440 -21.36 -26.23 20.91
CA ASN A 440 -22.72 -25.71 20.71
C ASN A 440 -22.66 -24.22 20.35
N ASP A 441 -21.97 -23.88 19.26
CA ASP A 441 -21.96 -22.51 18.76
C ASP A 441 -23.29 -22.19 18.05
N PRO A 442 -23.96 -21.07 18.35
CA PRO A 442 -25.21 -20.69 17.71
C PRO A 442 -25.10 -20.58 16.18
N ASP A 443 -23.92 -20.20 15.70
CA ASP A 443 -23.63 -19.97 14.28
C ASP A 443 -23.02 -21.21 13.60
N GLY A 444 -22.98 -22.35 14.31
CA GLY A 444 -22.52 -23.63 13.77
C GLY A 444 -20.99 -23.77 13.65
N ARG A 445 -20.20 -22.84 14.20
CA ARG A 445 -18.74 -22.94 14.15
C ARG A 445 -18.23 -24.17 14.91
N PRO A 446 -17.33 -24.98 14.33
CA PRO A 446 -16.70 -26.10 15.01
C PRO A 446 -15.57 -25.69 15.96
N TYR A 447 -14.97 -24.52 15.74
CA TYR A 447 -13.88 -23.97 16.54
C TYR A 447 -13.91 -22.44 16.49
N LEU A 448 -13.22 -21.82 17.44
CA LEU A 448 -12.89 -20.41 17.45
C LEU A 448 -11.38 -20.25 17.23
N LEU A 449 -10.99 -19.39 16.29
CA LEU A 449 -9.62 -18.96 16.05
C LEU A 449 -9.59 -17.42 16.06
N TYR A 450 -8.67 -16.83 16.83
CA TYR A 450 -8.58 -15.38 17.01
C TYR A 450 -7.14 -14.90 17.25
N SER A 451 -6.85 -13.67 16.85
CA SER A 451 -5.68 -12.90 17.28
C SER A 451 -6.00 -12.23 18.61
N LEU A 452 -5.00 -12.06 19.48
CA LEU A 452 -5.15 -11.37 20.78
C LEU A 452 -5.26 -9.84 20.66
N GLY A 453 -5.22 -9.29 19.43
CA GLY A 453 -5.29 -7.84 19.25
C GLY A 453 -4.06 -7.08 19.74
N ALA A 454 -4.07 -5.74 19.64
CA ALA A 454 -2.92 -4.93 19.99
C ALA A 454 -2.70 -4.75 21.50
N ASP A 455 -3.69 -5.11 22.35
CA ASP A 455 -3.50 -5.11 23.80
C ASP A 455 -2.75 -6.37 24.30
N GLY A 456 -2.76 -7.44 23.50
CA GLY A 456 -2.13 -8.71 23.80
C GLY A 456 -2.77 -9.46 24.96
N VAL A 457 -4.02 -9.13 25.32
CA VAL A 457 -4.78 -9.77 26.39
C VAL A 457 -5.74 -10.78 25.79
N ASP A 458 -5.69 -12.02 26.25
CA ASP A 458 -6.63 -13.06 25.81
C ASP A 458 -7.99 -12.88 26.49
N ASP A 459 -8.96 -12.34 25.75
CA ASP A 459 -10.34 -12.16 26.19
C ASP A 459 -11.27 -13.32 25.79
N GLY A 460 -10.71 -14.39 25.21
CA GLY A 460 -11.42 -15.60 24.79
C GLY A 460 -12.10 -15.48 23.43
N GLY A 461 -11.65 -14.54 22.60
CA GLY A 461 -12.21 -14.21 21.28
C GLY A 461 -13.54 -13.46 21.38
N ARG A 462 -13.67 -12.58 22.38
CA ARG A 462 -14.83 -11.69 22.54
C ARG A 462 -14.49 -10.31 21.97
N ASP A 463 -15.33 -9.81 21.07
CA ASP A 463 -15.33 -8.39 20.75
C ASP A 463 -15.67 -7.62 22.04
N ILE A 464 -14.85 -6.65 22.42
CA ILE A 464 -15.21 -5.71 23.48
C ILE A 464 -16.17 -4.69 22.87
N ASP A 465 -17.40 -4.59 23.42
CA ASP A 465 -18.43 -3.62 23.03
C ASP A 465 -18.02 -2.13 23.21
N GLU A 466 -16.78 -1.84 23.60
CA GLU A 466 -16.30 -0.47 23.78
C GLU A 466 -15.75 0.10 22.47
N PRO A 467 -16.19 1.31 22.05
CA PRO A 467 -15.69 1.94 20.85
C PRO A 467 -14.19 2.24 21.03
N SER A 468 -13.37 1.44 20.36
CA SER A 468 -11.94 1.72 20.23
C SER A 468 -11.77 3.05 19.50
N PRO A 469 -10.82 3.91 19.90
CA PRO A 469 -10.50 5.10 19.13
C PRO A 469 -10.17 4.68 17.68
N PRO A 470 -10.59 5.46 16.67
CA PRO A 470 -10.27 5.13 15.29
C PRO A 470 -8.74 5.01 15.19
N ASN A 471 -8.28 3.84 14.73
CA ASN A 471 -6.87 3.46 14.53
C ASN A 471 -6.17 2.67 15.66
N VAL A 472 -6.88 2.07 16.62
CA VAL A 472 -6.28 1.05 17.50
C VAL A 472 -7.18 -0.18 17.58
N VAL A 473 -6.74 -1.31 17.02
CA VAL A 473 -7.39 -2.61 17.21
C VAL A 473 -7.02 -3.09 18.61
N THR A 474 -7.77 -2.70 19.64
CA THR A 474 -7.42 -3.03 21.03
C THR A 474 -7.91 -4.40 21.48
N ALA A 475 -8.80 -5.07 20.75
CA ALA A 475 -9.47 -6.29 21.20
C ALA A 475 -9.04 -7.53 20.41
N ASP A 476 -9.37 -8.72 20.93
CA ASP A 476 -9.28 -9.98 20.21
C ASP A 476 -9.96 -9.89 18.84
N LEU A 477 -9.25 -10.21 17.76
CA LEU A 477 -9.80 -10.24 16.41
C LEU A 477 -10.18 -11.67 16.03
N VAL A 478 -11.48 -11.95 15.95
CA VAL A 478 -11.99 -13.26 15.51
C VAL A 478 -11.72 -13.46 14.02
N ILE A 479 -11.06 -14.56 13.69
CA ILE A 479 -10.67 -14.91 12.31
C ILE A 479 -11.61 -15.98 11.74
N SER A 480 -12.07 -16.92 12.58
CA SER A 480 -13.10 -17.91 12.22
C SER A 480 -14.49 -17.29 12.24
N THR A 481 -14.72 -16.31 11.36
CA THR A 481 -15.99 -15.59 11.22
C THR A 481 -17.02 -16.43 10.47
N VAL A 482 -18.30 -16.22 10.76
CA VAL A 482 -19.41 -16.69 9.92
C VAL A 482 -19.86 -15.58 8.99
N ARG A 483 -20.60 -15.92 7.93
CA ARG A 483 -21.12 -14.93 7.00
C ARG A 483 -22.23 -14.13 7.69
N GLU A 484 -22.04 -12.82 7.75
CA GLU A 484 -22.99 -11.86 8.33
C GLU A 484 -23.49 -10.90 7.25
N ASP A 485 -24.71 -10.38 7.41
CA ASP A 485 -25.23 -9.36 6.50
C ASP A 485 -24.44 -8.07 6.70
N ARG A 486 -23.55 -7.78 5.76
CA ARG A 486 -22.68 -6.60 5.83
C ARG A 486 -23.38 -5.30 5.41
N GLY A 487 -24.69 -5.33 5.10
CA GLY A 487 -25.52 -4.15 4.90
C GLY A 487 -24.94 -3.12 3.93
N TRP A 488 -25.33 -3.19 2.66
CA TRP A 488 -24.97 -2.17 1.68
C TRP A 488 -25.69 -0.83 1.89
#